data_AF-A0ABD0QYK0-F1
#
_entry.id   AF-A0ABD0QYK0-F1
#
_cell.length_a   1.000
_cell.length_b   1.000
_cell.length_c   1.000
_cell.angle_alpha   90.00
_cell.angle_beta   90.00
_cell.angle_gamma   90.00
#
_symmetry.space_group_name_H-M   'P 1'
#
loop_
_entity.id
_entity.type
_entity.pdbx_description
1 polymer ?
#
loop_
_entity_poly.entity_id
_entity_poly.type
_entity_poly.pdbx_seq_one_letter_code
_entity_poly.pdbx_strand_id
1 'polypeptide(L)'
;CLFVELFQAWQMLEKPWKAFLKLLGIVLFLFFCGLLPWIDNIAHIFGFLSGLLLSFTFLPYVTFGTLDKYRKRALILLSLLVYVGLMSSLVVWFYIYPINWHWLEHLTCLPFTSKFCERYDIDHVVH
;
A
#
# COMPACT_ATOMS: atom_id res chain seq x y z
N CYS A 1 0.49 9.81 1.06
CA CYS A 1 0.68 11.27 1.16
C CYS A 1 1.69 11.79 0.12
N LEU A 2 2.99 11.47 0.23
CA LEU A 2 4.06 12.04 -0.62
C LEU A 2 3.86 11.85 -2.14
N PHE A 3 3.36 10.68 -2.58
CA PHE A 3 3.02 10.46 -4.00
C PHE A 3 1.89 11.36 -4.49
N VAL A 4 0.86 11.58 -3.66
CA VAL A 4 -0.31 12.37 -4.06
C VAL A 4 0.06 13.85 -4.17
N GLU A 5 0.89 14.36 -3.26
CA GLU A 5 1.45 15.71 -3.38
C GLU A 5 2.32 15.86 -4.62
N LEU A 6 3.13 14.85 -4.96
CA LEU A 6 3.92 14.87 -6.20
C LEU A 6 3.03 14.92 -7.45
N PHE A 7 1.92 14.16 -7.48
CA PHE A 7 0.97 14.20 -8.59
C PHE A 7 0.25 15.54 -8.70
N GLN A 8 -0.04 16.20 -7.57
CA GLN A 8 -0.63 17.54 -7.57
C GLN A 8 0.37 18.61 -8.02
N ALA A 9 1.62 18.51 -7.58
CA ALA A 9 2.72 19.41 -7.96
C ALA A 9 3.33 19.07 -9.33
N TRP A 10 2.78 18.08 -10.05
CA TRP A 10 3.37 17.56 -11.29
C TRP A 10 3.54 18.62 -12.38
N GLN A 11 2.61 19.57 -12.48
CA GLN A 11 2.66 20.69 -13.43
C GLN A 11 3.59 21.82 -12.97
N MET A 12 3.92 21.87 -11.68
CA MET A 12 4.74 22.94 -11.08
C MET A 12 6.22 22.56 -11.01
N LEU A 13 6.55 21.27 -11.07
CA LEU A 13 7.92 20.76 -11.11
C LEU A 13 8.48 20.80 -12.53
N GLU A 14 9.69 21.33 -12.70
CA GLU A 14 10.43 21.27 -13.97
C GLU A 14 10.79 19.83 -14.40
N LYS A 15 11.00 18.92 -13.43
CA LYS A 15 11.44 17.52 -13.68
C LYS A 15 10.66 16.52 -12.80
N PRO A 16 9.33 16.37 -12.98
CA PRO A 16 8.49 15.55 -12.11
C PRO A 16 8.86 14.06 -12.16
N TRP A 17 9.31 13.57 -13.32
CA TRP A 17 9.76 12.19 -13.51
C TRP A 17 10.95 11.80 -12.63
N LYS A 18 11.91 12.70 -12.41
CA LYS A 18 13.06 12.40 -11.53
C LYS A 18 12.63 12.26 -10.07
N ALA A 19 11.74 13.14 -9.62
CA ALA A 19 11.19 13.09 -8.27
C ALA A 19 10.33 11.82 -8.06
N PHE A 20 9.52 11.45 -9.05
CA PHE A 20 8.74 10.21 -9.02
C PHE A 20 9.62 8.98 -8.93
N LEU A 21 10.63 8.86 -9.80
CA LEU A 21 11.55 7.71 -9.80
C LEU A 21 12.35 7.61 -8.49
N LYS A 22 12.76 8.74 -7.89
CA LYS A 22 13.42 8.73 -6.58
C LYS A 22 12.50 8.20 -5.49
N LEU A 23 11.26 8.68 -5.43
CA LEU A 23 10.26 8.21 -4.48
C LEU A 23 9.96 6.72 -4.66
N LEU A 24 9.77 6.32 -5.91
CA LEU A 24 9.48 4.94 -6.28
C LEU A 24 10.65 4.03 -5.88
N GLY A 25 11.88 4.44 -6.14
CA GLY A 25 13.08 3.71 -5.73
C GLY A 25 13.16 3.53 -4.21
N ILE A 26 12.84 4.57 -3.43
CA ILE A 26 12.79 4.47 -1.97
C ILE A 26 11.71 3.48 -1.54
N VAL A 27 10.49 3.57 -2.07
CA VAL A 27 9.40 2.64 -1.69
C VAL A 27 9.72 1.21 -2.10
N LEU A 28 10.26 0.97 -3.30
CA LEU A 28 10.67 -0.36 -3.73
C LEU A 28 11.79 -0.90 -2.86
N PHE A 29 12.75 -0.07 -2.45
CA PHE A 29 13.80 -0.47 -1.53
C PHE A 29 13.24 -0.84 -0.15
N LEU A 30 12.35 -0.02 0.43
CA LEU A 30 11.69 -0.34 1.69
C LEU A 30 10.86 -1.61 1.58
N PHE A 31 10.16 -1.79 0.46
CA PHE A 31 9.39 -2.99 0.21
C PHE A 31 10.30 -4.20 0.11
N PHE A 32 11.43 -4.09 -0.60
CA PHE A 32 12.44 -5.15 -0.71
C PHE A 32 13.06 -5.52 0.64
N CYS A 33 13.35 -4.53 1.49
CA CYS A 33 13.73 -4.76 2.88
C CYS A 33 12.60 -5.42 3.68
N GLY A 34 11.33 -5.15 3.35
CA GLY A 34 10.18 -5.80 3.96
C GLY A 34 10.05 -7.30 3.65
N LEU A 35 10.80 -7.84 2.67
CA LEU A 35 10.89 -9.30 2.42
C LEU A 35 11.77 -10.03 3.47
N LEU A 36 12.36 -9.30 4.41
CA LEU A 36 13.11 -9.87 5.52
C LEU A 36 12.19 -10.70 6.44
N PRO A 37 12.75 -11.72 7.12
CA PRO A 37 11.98 -12.53 8.03
C PRO A 37 11.37 -11.67 9.14
N TRP A 38 10.22 -12.10 9.64
CA TRP A 38 9.38 -11.40 10.63
C TRP A 38 8.60 -10.18 10.12
N ILE A 39 8.90 -9.65 8.94
CA ILE A 39 8.16 -8.53 8.38
C ILE A 39 7.08 -9.07 7.43
N ASP A 40 5.83 -8.63 7.63
CA ASP A 40 4.72 -9.00 6.77
C ASP A 40 4.56 -7.99 5.63
N ASN A 41 5.02 -8.38 4.45
CA ASN A 41 4.87 -7.59 3.24
C ASN A 41 3.43 -7.38 2.80
N ILE A 42 2.53 -8.32 3.09
CA ILE A 42 1.12 -8.19 2.73
C ILE A 42 0.50 -7.03 3.51
N ALA A 43 0.78 -6.95 4.82
CA ALA A 43 0.36 -5.82 5.64
C ALA A 43 0.94 -4.49 5.12
N HIS A 44 2.21 -4.45 4.69
CA HIS A 44 2.82 -3.26 4.13
C HIS A 44 2.20 -2.83 2.78
N ILE A 45 1.90 -3.76 1.86
CA ILE A 45 1.21 -3.45 0.58
C ILE A 45 -0.15 -2.85 0.87
N PHE A 46 -0.98 -3.54 1.65
CA PHE A 46 -2.35 -3.11 1.90
C PHE A 46 -2.41 -1.82 2.73
N GLY A 47 -1.49 -1.63 3.66
CA GLY A 47 -1.31 -0.37 4.39
C GLY A 47 -0.90 0.79 3.47
N PHE A 48 0.06 0.57 2.57
CA PHE A 48 0.46 1.59 1.60
C PHE A 48 -0.68 1.96 0.63
N LEU A 49 -1.37 0.95 0.09
CA LEU A 49 -2.48 1.14 -0.85
C LEU A 49 -3.66 1.87 -0.19
N SER A 50 -4.05 1.46 1.00
CA SER A 50 -5.12 2.12 1.76
C SER A 50 -4.75 3.58 2.12
N GLY A 51 -3.53 3.83 2.58
CA GLY A 51 -3.03 5.18 2.85
C GLY A 51 -2.95 6.07 1.61
N LEU A 52 -2.65 5.50 0.45
CA LEU A 52 -2.65 6.20 -0.85
C LEU A 52 -4.08 6.57 -1.27
N LEU A 53 -5.05 5.66 -1.15
CA LEU A 53 -6.47 5.94 -1.43
C LEU A 53 -7.03 7.03 -0.50
N LEU A 54 -6.74 6.94 0.80
CA LEU A 54 -7.12 7.96 1.79
C LEU A 54 -6.51 9.33 1.47
N SER A 55 -5.26 9.37 0.99
CA SER A 55 -4.63 10.62 0.56
C SER A 55 -5.43 11.28 -0.57
N PHE A 56 -5.85 10.52 -1.58
CA PHE A 56 -6.70 11.06 -2.65
C PHE A 56 -8.06 11.57 -2.16
N THR A 57 -8.59 11.03 -1.07
CA THR A 57 -9.87 11.47 -0.49
C THR A 57 -9.71 12.77 0.31
N PHE A 58 -8.64 12.92 1.10
CA PHE A 58 -8.49 14.03 2.05
C PHE A 58 -7.74 15.24 1.50
N LEU A 59 -6.93 15.10 0.44
CA LEU A 59 -6.15 16.23 -0.05
C LEU A 59 -7.04 17.35 -0.66
N PRO A 60 -6.82 18.62 -0.29
CA PRO A 60 -7.55 19.74 -0.88
C PRO A 60 -7.10 19.96 -2.33
N TYR A 61 -8.02 19.78 -3.29
CA TYR A 61 -7.70 19.97 -4.69
C TYR A 61 -7.97 21.41 -5.16
N VAL A 62 -6.96 22.06 -5.75
CA VAL A 62 -7.12 23.35 -6.44
C VAL A 62 -7.83 23.12 -7.78
N THR A 63 -9.10 23.49 -7.92
CA THR A 63 -9.88 23.30 -9.16
C THR A 63 -9.89 24.56 -10.02
N PHE A 64 -9.61 24.44 -11.32
CA PHE A 64 -9.80 25.49 -12.30
C PHE A 64 -11.02 25.14 -13.18
N GLY A 65 -12.15 25.84 -13.00
CA GLY A 65 -13.37 25.61 -13.78
C GLY A 65 -14.29 24.48 -13.27
N THR A 66 -15.48 24.35 -13.90
CA THR A 66 -16.55 23.43 -13.50
C THR A 66 -16.26 21.97 -13.89
N LEU A 67 -15.68 21.72 -15.07
CA LEU A 67 -15.34 20.37 -15.54
C LEU A 67 -14.31 19.69 -14.64
N ASP A 68 -13.25 20.40 -14.24
CA ASP A 68 -12.24 19.86 -13.33
C ASP A 68 -12.80 19.62 -11.93
N LYS A 69 -13.78 20.40 -11.49
CA LYS A 69 -14.48 20.16 -10.22
C LYS A 69 -15.21 18.81 -10.24
N TYR A 70 -15.92 18.49 -11.33
CA TYR A 70 -16.58 17.19 -11.48
C TYR A 70 -15.58 16.03 -11.54
N ARG A 71 -14.50 16.16 -12.33
CA ARG A 71 -13.46 15.12 -12.44
C ARG A 71 -12.82 14.80 -11.08
N LYS A 72 -12.48 15.83 -10.30
CA LYS A 72 -11.85 15.65 -8.98
C LYS A 72 -12.83 15.07 -7.96
N ARG A 73 -14.11 15.47 -8.03
CA ARG A 73 -15.14 14.89 -7.17
C ARG A 73 -15.42 13.43 -7.50
N ALA A 74 -15.43 13.06 -8.77
CA ALA A 74 -15.51 11.67 -9.21
C ALA A 74 -14.30 10.86 -8.72
N LEU A 75 -13.09 11.42 -8.78
CA LEU A 75 -11.88 10.76 -8.28
C LEU A 75 -11.95 10.50 -6.77
N ILE A 76 -12.42 11.48 -5.97
CA ILE A 76 -12.62 11.31 -4.52
C ILE A 76 -13.67 10.24 -4.21
N LEU A 77 -14.81 10.26 -4.92
CA LEU A 77 -15.88 9.28 -4.70
C LEU A 77 -15.42 7.87 -5.07
N LEU A 78 -14.71 7.74 -6.19
CA LEU A 78 -14.13 6.47 -6.63
C LEU A 78 -13.07 5.98 -5.64
N SER A 79 -12.15 6.84 -5.19
CA SER A 79 -11.11 6.45 -4.22
C SER A 79 -11.71 6.00 -2.89
N LEU A 80 -12.76 6.70 -2.42
CA LEU A 80 -13.48 6.32 -1.21
C LEU A 80 -14.18 4.97 -1.36
N LEU A 81 -14.87 4.73 -2.48
CA LEU A 81 -15.54 3.46 -2.77
C LEU A 81 -14.54 2.30 -2.81
N VAL A 82 -13.41 2.48 -3.50
CA VAL A 82 -12.33 1.48 -3.58
C VAL A 82 -11.72 1.24 -2.20
N TYR A 83 -11.53 2.28 -1.39
CA TYR A 83 -11.02 2.15 -0.02
C TYR A 83 -11.95 1.29 0.86
N VAL A 84 -13.25 1.55 0.83
CA VAL A 84 -14.24 0.77 1.60
C VAL A 84 -14.29 -0.68 1.11
N GLY A 85 -14.24 -0.89 -0.22
CA GLY A 85 -14.17 -2.23 -0.81
C GLY A 85 -12.91 -2.99 -0.37
N LEU A 86 -11.77 -2.32 -0.34
CA LEU A 86 -10.51 -2.90 0.11
C LEU A 86 -10.54 -3.25 1.61
N MET A 87 -11.03 -2.35 2.46
CA MET A 87 -11.14 -2.60 3.89
C MET A 87 -12.12 -3.74 4.20
N SER A 88 -13.28 -3.75 3.57
CA SER A 88 -14.25 -4.85 3.75
C SER A 88 -13.69 -6.19 3.27
N SER A 89 -13.00 -6.22 2.12
CA SER A 89 -12.35 -7.44 1.61
C SER A 89 -11.29 -7.97 2.57
N LEU A 90 -10.46 -7.08 3.14
CA LEU A 90 -9.45 -7.48 4.14
C LEU A 90 -10.09 -8.03 5.40
N VAL A 91 -11.16 -7.39 5.92
CA VAL A 91 -11.87 -7.89 7.10
C VAL A 91 -12.45 -9.28 6.85
N VAL A 92 -13.09 -9.50 5.69
CA VAL A 92 -13.63 -10.82 5.32
C VAL A 92 -12.52 -11.87 5.25
N TRP A 93 -11.39 -11.51 4.63
CA TRP A 93 -10.24 -12.41 4.51
C TRP A 93 -9.63 -12.76 5.87
N PHE A 94 -9.35 -11.77 6.73
CA PHE A 94 -8.69 -12.03 8.00
C PHE A 94 -9.59 -12.68 9.06
N TYR A 95 -10.87 -12.33 9.09
CA TYR A 95 -11.76 -12.70 10.20
C TYR A 95 -12.82 -13.75 9.86
N ILE A 96 -13.21 -13.90 8.59
CA ILE A 96 -14.29 -14.82 8.21
C ILE A 96 -13.72 -16.04 7.49
N TYR A 97 -12.91 -15.82 6.44
CA TYR A 97 -12.35 -16.87 5.62
C TYR A 97 -10.82 -16.69 5.50
N PRO A 98 -10.04 -17.14 6.50
CA PRO A 98 -8.58 -17.08 6.44
C PRO A 98 -8.08 -17.99 5.32
N ILE A 99 -7.73 -17.38 4.18
CA ILE A 99 -7.18 -18.08 3.02
C ILE A 99 -5.68 -18.29 3.21
N ASN A 100 -5.25 -19.54 3.40
CA ASN A 100 -3.84 -19.93 3.53
C ASN A 100 -3.36 -20.63 2.26
N TRP A 101 -2.98 -19.89 1.21
CA TRP A 101 -2.39 -20.48 0.01
C TRP A 101 -0.86 -20.36 0.06
N HIS A 102 -0.15 -21.39 -0.39
CA HIS A 102 1.32 -21.41 -0.35
C HIS A 102 2.01 -20.26 -1.13
N TRP A 103 1.43 -19.78 -2.24
CA TRP A 103 1.98 -18.63 -2.98
C TRP A 103 1.84 -17.31 -2.20
N LEU A 104 0.85 -17.21 -1.33
CA LEU A 104 0.61 -16.05 -0.49
C LEU A 104 1.68 -15.94 0.60
N GLU A 105 2.10 -17.08 1.13
CA GLU A 105 3.21 -17.20 2.09
C GLU A 105 4.54 -16.70 1.50
N HIS A 106 4.76 -16.93 0.20
CA HIS A 106 5.94 -16.42 -0.53
C HIS A 106 5.89 -14.90 -0.78
N LEU A 107 4.68 -14.30 -0.77
CA LEU A 107 4.51 -12.85 -0.82
C LEU A 107 4.73 -12.19 0.55
N THR A 108 4.47 -12.92 1.64
CA THR A 108 4.79 -12.49 3.00
C THR A 108 6.30 -12.51 3.25
N CYS A 109 6.99 -13.59 2.86
CA CYS A 109 8.45 -13.73 3.04
C CYS A 109 9.05 -14.58 1.92
N LEU A 110 10.15 -14.12 1.29
CA LEU A 110 10.86 -14.91 0.27
C LEU A 110 11.82 -15.91 0.93
N PRO A 111 11.66 -17.24 0.71
CA PRO A 111 12.53 -18.24 1.30
C PRO A 111 13.88 -18.27 0.56
N PHE A 112 14.78 -17.35 0.88
CA PHE A 112 16.15 -17.33 0.35
C PHE A 112 16.97 -18.55 0.80
N THR A 113 16.66 -19.11 1.97
CA THR A 113 17.21 -20.35 2.54
C THR A 113 16.06 -21.11 3.22
N SER A 114 16.14 -22.45 3.33
CA SER A 114 15.10 -23.31 3.92
C SER A 114 14.69 -22.96 5.36
N LYS A 115 15.52 -22.17 6.07
CA LYS A 115 15.33 -21.70 7.44
C LYS A 115 15.04 -20.20 7.55
N PHE A 116 15.00 -19.48 6.44
CA PHE A 116 14.95 -18.01 6.45
C PHE A 116 13.56 -17.49 6.84
N CYS A 117 12.49 -18.08 6.28
CA CYS A 117 11.10 -17.70 6.56
C CYS A 117 10.37 -18.70 7.50
N GLU A 118 11.11 -19.60 8.15
CA GLU A 118 10.53 -20.55 9.09
C GLU A 118 9.96 -19.74 10.26
N ARG A 119 8.66 -19.89 10.56
CA ARG A 119 8.06 -19.31 11.77
C ARG A 119 8.88 -19.84 12.95
N TYR A 120 9.38 -18.92 13.78
CA TYR A 120 9.95 -19.31 15.07
C TYR A 120 8.80 -19.95 15.87
N ASP A 121 8.77 -21.27 15.96
CA ASP A 121 8.02 -21.97 16.99
C ASP A 121 8.67 -21.58 18.31
N ILE A 122 8.18 -20.48 18.90
CA ILE A 122 8.45 -20.18 20.29
C ILE A 122 7.60 -21.18 21.06
N ASP A 123 8.15 -22.38 21.27
CA ASP A 123 7.67 -23.28 22.31
C ASP A 123 7.79 -22.53 23.63
N HIS A 124 6.74 -21.80 23.99
CA HIS A 124 6.50 -21.37 25.36
C HIS A 124 6.23 -22.64 26.16
N VAL A 125 7.29 -23.36 26.50
CA VAL A 125 7.29 -24.27 27.64
C VAL A 125 7.11 -23.37 28.86
N VAL A 126 5.85 -23.12 29.18
CA VAL A 126 5.44 -22.57 30.47
C VAL A 126 5.77 -23.65 31.49
N HIS A 127 6.95 -23.53 32.09
CA HIS A 127 7.30 -24.22 33.33
C HIS A 127 6.71 -23.48 34.53
#